data_AF-X1BML3-F1
#
_entry.id   AF-X1BML3-F1
#
_cell.length_a   1.000
_cell.length_b   1.000
_cell.length_c   1.000
_cell.angle_alpha   90.00
_cell.angle_beta   90.00
_cell.angle_gamma   90.00
#
_symmetry.space_group_name_H-M   'P 1'
#
loop_
_entity.id
_entity.type
_entity.pdbx_description
1 polymer ?
#
loop_
_entity_poly.entity_id
_entity_poly.type
_entity_poly.pdbx_seq_one_letter_code
_entity_poly.pdbx_strand_id
1 'polypeptide(L)'
;METKKFDLNIEKILEDWEVYDAIREIIANALDEQLLTNTKDIEIFKDLKLNWHIRDYGRGLKYDHLTQKEDEEKLKNPFVIGKFGIGLKDALATFDRKGINFLIKSKYGNISLGKSQKHDFEDIITLHANIQVASDTNFIGTEFILNNVKDEDIYKAKNIFLKFSGEKIIESTKFGDVLVKIYQTGRIYINGVKVAEEDNFLFSCNITSLTDKIKKELNRERTNVGRNAYSDRVKSILLNCKSEEVAKLLVESLKEYSSGKMKDELNWIDVQEHAVKILNAIEKVVFLTSEELIPFLSKVANA
;
A
#
# COMPACT_ATOMS: atom_id res chain seq x y z
N MET A 1 -8.78 -31.39 -25.19
CA MET A 1 -8.91 -29.92 -25.05
C MET A 1 -7.53 -29.33 -25.23
N GLU A 2 -7.39 -28.38 -26.15
CA GLU A 2 -6.10 -27.81 -26.52
C GLU A 2 -5.65 -26.82 -25.42
N THR A 3 -4.45 -27.04 -24.86
CA THR A 3 -3.84 -26.14 -23.87
C THR A 3 -2.82 -25.28 -24.59
N LYS A 4 -3.06 -23.97 -24.67
CA LYS A 4 -2.10 -23.03 -25.24
C LYS A 4 -1.01 -22.77 -24.20
N LYS A 5 0.25 -22.94 -24.58
CA LYS A 5 1.39 -22.61 -23.72
C LYS A 5 1.92 -21.24 -24.11
N PHE A 6 2.13 -20.38 -23.13
CA PHE A 6 2.69 -19.04 -23.31
C PHE A 6 3.98 -18.93 -22.50
N ASP A 7 5.12 -18.73 -23.17
CA ASP A 7 6.42 -18.59 -22.50
C ASP A 7 6.46 -17.28 -21.72
N LEU A 8 6.73 -17.36 -20.41
CA LEU A 8 6.84 -16.19 -19.56
C LEU A 8 8.17 -15.44 -19.80
N ASN A 9 9.14 -16.04 -20.49
CA ASN A 9 10.46 -15.47 -20.82
C ASN A 9 11.13 -14.83 -19.58
N ILE A 10 11.21 -15.59 -18.49
CA ILE A 10 11.84 -15.12 -17.25
C ILE A 10 13.34 -15.38 -17.34
N GLU A 11 14.12 -14.37 -17.71
CA GLU A 11 15.59 -14.48 -17.87
C GLU A 11 16.33 -14.44 -16.52
N LYS A 12 15.87 -13.63 -15.57
CA LYS A 12 16.35 -13.57 -14.19
C LYS A 12 15.15 -13.57 -13.25
N ILE A 13 15.04 -14.61 -12.44
CA ILE A 13 14.08 -14.64 -11.32
C ILE A 13 14.65 -13.76 -10.22
N LEU A 14 13.88 -12.80 -9.70
CA LEU A 14 14.27 -12.06 -8.49
C LEU A 14 14.34 -13.06 -7.32
N GLU A 15 15.55 -13.48 -6.94
CA GLU A 15 15.77 -14.50 -5.92
C GLU A 15 15.30 -14.05 -4.53
N ASP A 16 15.27 -12.73 -4.30
CA ASP A 16 14.97 -12.11 -3.01
C ASP A 16 13.47 -12.07 -2.65
N TRP A 17 12.57 -12.36 -3.61
CA TRP A 17 11.12 -12.32 -3.33
C TRP A 17 10.69 -13.49 -2.44
N GLU A 18 9.87 -13.20 -1.43
CA GLU A 18 9.18 -14.22 -0.65
C GLU A 18 7.73 -14.40 -1.13
N VAL A 19 7.05 -15.42 -0.61
CA VAL A 19 5.67 -15.74 -1.00
C VAL A 19 4.74 -14.54 -0.77
N TYR A 20 4.94 -13.80 0.32
CA TYR A 20 4.12 -12.61 0.62
C TYR A 20 4.35 -11.47 -0.39
N ASP A 21 5.54 -11.33 -0.99
CA ASP A 21 5.81 -10.31 -2.02
C ASP A 21 5.04 -10.61 -3.31
N ALA A 22 4.97 -11.88 -3.69
CA ALA A 22 4.16 -12.35 -4.81
C ALA A 22 2.66 -12.13 -4.57
N ILE A 23 2.18 -12.43 -3.36
CA ILE A 23 0.78 -12.18 -2.97
C ILE A 23 0.47 -10.68 -2.96
N ARG A 24 1.38 -9.85 -2.43
CA ARG A 24 1.26 -8.38 -2.42
C ARG A 24 1.01 -7.86 -3.83
N GLU A 25 1.74 -8.38 -4.82
CA GLU A 25 1.60 -7.97 -6.21
C GLU A 25 0.22 -8.33 -6.81
N ILE A 26 -0.35 -9.48 -6.45
CA ILE A 26 -1.69 -9.87 -6.89
C ILE A 26 -2.75 -8.95 -6.28
N ILE A 27 -2.64 -8.67 -4.98
CA ILE A 27 -3.53 -7.75 -4.28
C ILE A 27 -3.45 -6.34 -4.89
N ALA A 28 -2.24 -5.86 -5.17
CA ALA A 28 -2.03 -4.56 -5.82
C ALA A 28 -2.73 -4.48 -7.17
N ASN A 29 -2.57 -5.50 -8.02
CA ASN A 29 -3.23 -5.54 -9.33
C ASN A 29 -4.75 -5.60 -9.23
N ALA A 30 -5.29 -6.34 -8.25
CA ALA A 30 -6.72 -6.39 -7.99
C ALA A 30 -7.28 -5.03 -7.52
N LEU A 31 -6.54 -4.32 -6.66
CA LEU A 31 -6.91 -2.97 -6.20
C LEU A 31 -6.82 -1.92 -7.32
N ASP A 32 -5.80 -2.00 -8.16
CA ASP A 32 -5.67 -1.14 -9.35
C ASP A 32 -6.85 -1.33 -10.30
N GLU A 33 -7.21 -2.59 -10.58
CA GLU A 33 -8.33 -2.88 -11.46
C GLU A 33 -9.64 -2.38 -10.84
N GLN A 34 -9.84 -2.55 -9.52
CA GLN A 34 -10.98 -1.98 -8.81
C GLN A 34 -11.05 -0.45 -8.99
N LEU A 35 -9.92 0.24 -8.83
CA LEU A 35 -9.83 1.70 -8.96
C LEU A 35 -10.09 2.17 -10.39
N LEU A 36 -9.52 1.51 -11.40
CA LEU A 36 -9.63 1.88 -12.80
C LEU A 36 -11.03 1.64 -13.36
N THR A 37 -11.69 0.57 -12.89
CA THR A 37 -13.00 0.15 -13.41
C THR A 37 -14.17 0.56 -12.53
N ASN A 38 -13.89 1.14 -11.36
CA ASN A 38 -14.87 1.50 -10.34
C ASN A 38 -15.82 0.33 -10.00
N THR A 39 -15.23 -0.85 -9.79
CA THR A 39 -15.96 -2.07 -9.46
C THR A 39 -16.10 -2.25 -7.95
N LYS A 40 -16.87 -3.26 -7.53
CA LYS A 40 -17.03 -3.58 -6.11
C LYS A 40 -15.72 -4.03 -5.47
N ASP A 41 -15.71 -4.04 -4.14
CA ASP A 41 -14.51 -4.38 -3.37
C ASP A 41 -13.95 -5.77 -3.68
N ILE A 42 -12.62 -5.85 -3.74
CA ILE A 42 -11.91 -7.13 -3.86
C ILE A 42 -12.18 -8.02 -2.64
N GLU A 43 -12.18 -9.32 -2.86
CA GLU A 43 -12.40 -10.33 -1.83
C GLU A 43 -11.14 -11.15 -1.63
N ILE A 44 -10.73 -11.33 -0.37
CA ILE A 44 -9.62 -12.20 0.01
C ILE A 44 -10.11 -13.15 1.09
N PHE A 45 -10.26 -14.43 0.76
CA PHE A 45 -10.87 -15.43 1.66
C PHE A 45 -10.24 -16.81 1.48
N LYS A 46 -10.41 -17.67 2.49
CA LYS A 46 -9.95 -19.06 2.45
C LYS A 46 -11.15 -19.98 2.28
N ASP A 47 -11.07 -20.93 1.35
CA ASP A 47 -12.14 -21.89 1.08
C ASP A 47 -12.10 -23.09 2.06
N LEU A 48 -13.09 -23.97 1.95
CA LEU A 48 -13.19 -25.20 2.76
C LEU A 48 -12.07 -26.21 2.48
N LYS A 49 -11.38 -26.08 1.33
CA LYS A 49 -10.23 -26.92 0.95
C LYS A 49 -8.90 -26.28 1.36
N LEU A 50 -8.94 -25.22 2.16
CA LEU A 50 -7.80 -24.45 2.65
C LEU A 50 -7.02 -23.71 1.56
N ASN A 51 -7.62 -23.49 0.38
CA ASN A 51 -7.05 -22.63 -0.64
C ASN A 51 -7.39 -21.16 -0.35
N TRP A 52 -6.46 -20.27 -0.65
CA TRP A 52 -6.69 -18.84 -0.59
C TRP A 52 -7.17 -18.31 -1.93
N HIS A 53 -8.17 -17.43 -1.87
CA HIS A 53 -8.77 -16.77 -3.03
C HIS A 53 -8.49 -15.28 -2.93
N ILE A 54 -8.02 -14.68 -4.02
CA ILE A 54 -7.92 -13.23 -4.20
C ILE A 54 -8.70 -12.89 -5.46
N ARG A 55 -9.81 -12.16 -5.30
CA ARG A 55 -10.77 -11.93 -6.37
C ARG A 55 -11.05 -10.45 -6.57
N ASP A 56 -10.90 -9.98 -7.80
CA ASP A 56 -11.42 -8.70 -8.28
C ASP A 56 -12.70 -8.89 -9.10
N TYR A 57 -13.32 -7.76 -9.44
CA TYR A 57 -14.58 -7.71 -10.19
C TYR A 57 -14.48 -6.85 -11.45
N GLY A 58 -13.24 -6.68 -11.94
CA GLY A 58 -12.90 -5.87 -13.10
C GLY A 58 -13.13 -6.55 -14.44
N ARG A 59 -12.30 -6.15 -15.41
CA ARG A 59 -12.42 -6.58 -16.82
C ARG A 59 -11.97 -8.02 -17.06
N GLY A 60 -11.19 -8.58 -16.13
CA GLY A 60 -10.61 -9.92 -16.17
C GLY A 60 -9.22 -9.96 -16.84
N LEU A 61 -8.32 -10.77 -16.28
CA LEU A 61 -6.96 -10.96 -16.78
C LEU A 61 -6.97 -11.75 -18.10
N LYS A 62 -6.32 -11.21 -19.13
CA LYS A 62 -5.99 -11.91 -20.38
C LYS A 62 -4.57 -12.46 -20.31
N TYR A 63 -4.28 -13.52 -21.06
CA TYR A 63 -2.91 -14.04 -21.11
C TYR A 63 -1.91 -13.03 -21.70
N ASP A 64 -2.35 -12.13 -22.60
CA ASP A 64 -1.49 -11.06 -23.14
C ASP A 64 -1.02 -10.08 -22.04
N HIS A 65 -1.73 -9.99 -20.91
CA HIS A 65 -1.30 -9.19 -19.75
C HIS A 65 -0.15 -9.85 -18.97
N LEU A 66 0.22 -11.09 -19.31
CA LEU A 66 1.44 -11.74 -18.83
C LEU A 66 2.65 -11.35 -19.70
N THR A 67 2.51 -10.50 -20.72
CA THR A 67 3.65 -9.95 -21.45
C THR A 67 4.35 -8.87 -20.61
N GLN A 68 5.66 -8.68 -20.83
CA GLN A 68 6.43 -7.63 -20.15
C GLN A 68 6.23 -6.31 -20.90
N LYS A 69 5.12 -5.64 -20.63
CA LYS A 69 4.80 -4.34 -21.23
C LYS A 69 4.21 -3.42 -20.16
N GLU A 70 4.72 -2.19 -20.09
CA GLU A 70 4.11 -1.15 -19.29
C GLU A 70 2.68 -0.88 -19.78
N ASP A 71 1.76 -0.74 -18.84
CA ASP A 71 0.36 -0.43 -19.14
C ASP A 71 0.18 1.09 -19.23
N GLU A 72 -0.11 1.60 -20.42
CA GLU A 72 -0.34 3.03 -20.64
C GLU A 72 -1.48 3.62 -19.80
N GLU A 73 -2.51 2.82 -19.50
CA GLU A 73 -3.63 3.25 -18.65
C GLU A 73 -3.13 3.48 -17.22
N LYS A 74 -2.32 2.56 -16.71
CA LYS A 74 -1.69 2.67 -15.38
C LYS A 74 -0.69 3.82 -15.32
N LEU A 75 0.08 4.07 -16.37
CA LEU A 75 1.02 5.21 -16.42
C LEU A 75 0.31 6.57 -16.40
N LYS A 76 -0.88 6.66 -17.01
CA LYS A 76 -1.68 7.90 -17.04
C LYS A 76 -2.40 8.17 -15.71
N ASN A 77 -2.63 7.15 -14.89
CA ASN A 77 -3.32 7.30 -13.62
C ASN A 77 -2.30 7.47 -12.45
N PRO A 78 -2.28 8.61 -11.76
CA PRO A 78 -1.33 8.81 -10.66
C PRO A 78 -1.64 7.94 -9.43
N PHE A 79 -2.86 7.44 -9.30
CA PHE A 79 -3.39 6.78 -8.10
C PHE A 79 -3.21 5.25 -8.08
N VAL A 80 -2.84 4.64 -9.22
CA VAL A 80 -2.55 3.19 -9.25
C VAL A 80 -1.26 2.86 -8.50
N ILE A 81 -1.23 1.63 -7.99
CA ILE A 81 -0.15 1.03 -7.22
C ILE A 81 0.91 0.45 -8.14
N GLY A 82 0.51 -0.43 -9.07
CA GLY A 82 1.44 -1.09 -9.99
C GLY A 82 1.70 -0.23 -11.23
N LYS A 83 2.97 0.00 -11.60
CA LYS A 83 3.32 0.86 -12.75
C LYS A 83 4.30 0.24 -13.75
N PHE A 84 5.08 -0.76 -13.35
CA PHE A 84 6.24 -1.21 -14.11
C PHE A 84 6.00 -2.43 -15.01
N GLY A 85 4.79 -3.02 -15.00
CA GLY A 85 4.43 -4.11 -15.92
C GLY A 85 5.22 -5.42 -15.79
N ILE A 86 6.11 -5.54 -14.79
CA ILE A 86 6.97 -6.71 -14.56
C ILE A 86 6.48 -7.57 -13.38
N GLY A 87 5.84 -6.95 -12.38
CA GLY A 87 5.56 -7.59 -11.09
C GLY A 87 4.75 -8.89 -11.17
N LEU A 88 3.76 -8.98 -12.08
CA LEU A 88 2.94 -10.19 -12.17
C LEU A 88 3.76 -11.41 -12.59
N LYS A 89 4.68 -11.30 -13.55
CA LYS A 89 5.54 -12.42 -13.95
C LYS A 89 6.42 -12.88 -12.80
N ASP A 90 7.01 -11.94 -12.07
CA ASP A 90 7.87 -12.24 -10.92
C ASP A 90 7.08 -12.91 -9.79
N ALA A 91 5.83 -12.50 -9.58
CA ALA A 91 4.94 -13.16 -8.64
C ALA A 91 4.69 -14.63 -9.04
N LEU A 92 4.40 -14.91 -10.32
CA LEU A 92 4.19 -16.27 -10.81
C LEU A 92 5.49 -17.11 -10.71
N ALA A 93 6.63 -16.52 -11.05
CA ALA A 93 7.94 -17.16 -10.94
C ALA A 93 8.29 -17.50 -9.50
N THR A 94 8.01 -16.59 -8.57
CA THR A 94 8.22 -16.78 -7.13
C THR A 94 7.36 -17.91 -6.60
N PHE A 95 6.11 -18.03 -7.06
CA PHE A 95 5.25 -19.15 -6.68
C PHE A 95 5.81 -20.50 -7.14
N ASP A 96 6.29 -20.64 -8.38
CA ASP A 96 6.95 -21.88 -8.84
C ASP A 96 8.14 -22.24 -7.94
N ARG A 97 9.03 -21.27 -7.69
CA ARG A 97 10.23 -21.47 -6.87
C ARG A 97 9.92 -21.87 -5.43
N LYS A 98 8.84 -21.34 -4.86
CA LYS A 98 8.42 -21.61 -3.47
C LYS A 98 7.43 -22.79 -3.36
N GLY A 99 7.13 -23.48 -4.46
CA GLY A 99 6.23 -24.64 -4.47
C GLY A 99 4.76 -24.27 -4.19
N ILE A 100 4.35 -23.06 -4.56
CA ILE A 100 2.98 -22.58 -4.46
C ILE A 100 2.27 -22.87 -5.79
N ASN A 101 1.20 -23.65 -5.71
CA ASN A 101 0.37 -23.91 -6.88
C ASN A 101 -0.72 -22.84 -6.97
N PHE A 102 -1.03 -22.41 -8.19
CA PHE A 102 -2.14 -21.49 -8.40
C PHE A 102 -2.97 -21.82 -9.63
N LEU A 103 -4.19 -21.29 -9.62
CA LEU A 103 -5.09 -21.22 -10.77
C LEU A 103 -5.65 -19.79 -10.86
N ILE A 104 -5.51 -19.17 -12.02
CA ILE A 104 -6.13 -17.89 -12.33
C ILE A 104 -7.37 -18.18 -13.17
N LYS A 105 -8.52 -17.63 -12.78
CA LYS A 105 -9.76 -17.69 -13.55
C LYS A 105 -10.14 -16.30 -14.05
N SER A 106 -10.52 -16.22 -15.31
CA SER A 106 -11.21 -15.07 -15.90
C SER A 106 -12.12 -15.55 -17.03
N LYS A 107 -12.97 -14.66 -17.57
CA LYS A 107 -13.77 -14.96 -18.77
C LYS A 107 -12.93 -15.27 -20.02
N TYR A 108 -11.64 -14.97 -20.00
CA TYR A 108 -10.73 -15.17 -21.12
C TYR A 108 -9.98 -16.50 -21.04
N GLY A 109 -10.00 -17.18 -19.90
CA GLY A 109 -9.32 -18.46 -19.74
C GLY A 109 -9.04 -18.82 -18.30
N ASN A 110 -8.65 -20.08 -18.12
CA ASN A 110 -8.01 -20.55 -16.90
C ASN A 110 -6.51 -20.62 -17.14
N ILE A 111 -5.73 -19.98 -16.26
CA ILE A 111 -4.27 -19.94 -16.38
C ILE A 111 -3.65 -20.68 -15.20
N SER A 112 -2.79 -21.65 -15.49
CA SER A 112 -1.94 -22.32 -14.52
C SER A 112 -0.48 -22.29 -14.99
N LEU A 113 0.45 -22.72 -14.13
CA LEU A 113 1.85 -22.89 -14.56
C LEU A 113 2.11 -24.27 -15.14
N GLY A 114 3.04 -24.31 -16.08
CA GLY A 114 3.68 -25.52 -16.56
C GLY A 114 5.14 -25.25 -16.88
N LYS A 115 5.92 -26.33 -16.92
CA LYS A 115 7.28 -26.32 -17.46
C LYS A 115 7.25 -26.95 -18.85
N SER A 116 7.84 -26.29 -19.83
CA SER A 116 8.03 -26.86 -21.16
C SER A 116 9.34 -26.41 -21.78
N GLN A 117 9.82 -27.17 -22.76
CA GLN A 117 10.97 -26.78 -23.57
C GLN A 117 10.67 -25.48 -24.31
N LYS A 118 11.68 -24.60 -24.39
CA LYS A 118 11.61 -23.36 -25.13
C LYS A 118 11.50 -23.68 -26.62
N HIS A 119 10.58 -23.03 -27.32
CA HIS A 119 10.49 -23.15 -28.77
C HIS A 119 11.84 -22.73 -29.37
N ASP A 120 12.43 -23.59 -30.19
CA ASP A 120 13.76 -23.44 -30.83
C ASP A 120 14.99 -23.84 -29.99
N PHE A 121 14.84 -24.22 -28.70
CA PHE A 121 15.95 -24.73 -27.88
C PHE A 121 15.49 -25.92 -27.00
N GLU A 122 15.69 -27.14 -27.51
CA GLU A 122 15.24 -28.38 -26.84
C GLU A 122 15.88 -28.61 -25.45
N ASP A 123 17.04 -28.01 -25.20
CA ASP A 123 17.79 -28.16 -23.94
C ASP A 123 17.39 -27.16 -22.84
N ILE A 124 16.51 -26.20 -23.13
CA ILE A 124 16.13 -25.15 -22.17
C ILE A 124 14.67 -25.35 -21.74
N ILE A 125 14.47 -25.68 -20.46
CA ILE A 125 13.13 -25.74 -19.84
C ILE A 125 12.77 -24.34 -19.33
N THR A 126 11.73 -23.71 -19.89
CA THR A 126 11.22 -22.42 -19.43
C THR A 126 9.84 -22.54 -18.77
N LEU A 127 9.52 -21.59 -17.90
CA LEU A 127 8.24 -21.51 -17.22
C LEU A 127 7.20 -20.93 -18.18
N HIS A 128 6.11 -21.67 -18.37
CA HIS A 128 5.03 -21.31 -19.27
C HIS A 128 3.73 -21.14 -18.49
N ALA A 129 2.92 -20.17 -18.92
CA ALA A 129 1.52 -20.08 -18.56
C ALA A 129 0.72 -21.04 -19.47
N ASN A 130 0.13 -22.06 -18.86
CA ASN A 130 -0.80 -22.97 -19.51
C ASN A 130 -2.19 -22.32 -19.51
N ILE A 131 -2.69 -21.99 -20.70
CA ILE A 131 -3.96 -21.31 -20.89
C ILE A 131 -4.96 -22.34 -21.42
N GLN A 132 -6.00 -22.57 -20.63
CA GLN A 132 -7.15 -23.38 -20.98
C GLN A 132 -8.35 -22.48 -21.24
N VAL A 133 -9.34 -23.00 -21.96
CA VAL A 133 -10.62 -22.31 -22.18
C VAL A 133 -11.26 -21.96 -20.83
N ALA A 134 -11.90 -20.78 -20.77
CA ALA A 134 -12.54 -20.30 -19.56
C ALA A 134 -13.58 -21.32 -19.07
N SER A 135 -13.55 -21.65 -17.77
CA SER A 135 -14.60 -22.48 -17.18
C SER A 135 -15.96 -21.79 -17.17
N ASP A 136 -15.96 -20.45 -17.19
CA ASP A 136 -17.16 -19.61 -17.24
C ASP A 136 -16.88 -18.39 -18.12
N THR A 137 -17.54 -18.32 -19.27
CA THR A 137 -17.39 -17.21 -20.22
C THR A 137 -18.11 -15.93 -19.77
N ASN A 138 -18.99 -16.01 -18.78
CA ASN A 138 -19.66 -14.87 -18.17
C ASN A 138 -18.97 -14.42 -16.87
N PHE A 139 -17.79 -14.96 -16.57
CA PHE A 139 -17.07 -14.63 -15.34
C PHE A 139 -16.70 -13.14 -15.28
N ILE A 140 -17.02 -12.50 -14.16
CA ILE A 140 -16.73 -11.09 -13.91
C ILE A 140 -15.49 -10.99 -13.03
N GLY A 141 -14.48 -10.27 -13.52
CA GLY A 141 -13.19 -10.05 -12.85
C GLY A 141 -12.16 -11.15 -13.07
N THR A 142 -11.19 -11.18 -12.16
CA THR A 142 -10.15 -12.21 -12.06
C THR A 142 -10.17 -12.84 -10.67
N GLU A 143 -9.97 -14.15 -10.60
CA GLU A 143 -9.79 -14.86 -9.34
C GLU A 143 -8.47 -15.63 -9.36
N PHE A 144 -7.59 -15.33 -8.40
CA PHE A 144 -6.42 -16.14 -8.09
C PHE A 144 -6.75 -17.11 -6.98
N ILE A 145 -6.59 -18.40 -7.25
CA ILE A 145 -6.75 -19.48 -6.28
C ILE A 145 -5.36 -20.02 -5.97
N LEU A 146 -4.90 -19.84 -4.74
CA LEU A 146 -3.57 -20.19 -4.27
C LEU A 146 -3.66 -21.39 -3.32
N ASN A 147 -2.87 -22.42 -3.58
CA ASN A 147 -2.75 -23.61 -2.76
C ASN A 147 -1.35 -23.65 -2.12
N ASN A 148 -1.24 -24.26 -0.94
CA ASN A 148 0.02 -24.41 -0.19
C ASN A 148 0.59 -23.07 0.33
N VAL A 149 -0.25 -22.04 0.46
CA VAL A 149 0.12 -20.74 1.03
C VAL A 149 -0.14 -20.73 2.54
N LYS A 150 0.83 -20.24 3.32
CA LYS A 150 0.65 -20.02 4.76
C LYS A 150 -0.21 -18.79 5.01
N ASP A 151 -1.07 -18.86 6.01
CA ASP A 151 -1.95 -17.74 6.39
C ASP A 151 -1.13 -16.49 6.75
N GLU A 152 0.03 -16.67 7.38
CA GLU A 152 0.96 -15.59 7.71
C GLU A 152 1.39 -14.78 6.48
N ASP A 153 1.63 -15.41 5.33
CA ASP A 153 2.06 -14.72 4.11
C ASP A 153 0.92 -13.86 3.54
N ILE A 154 -0.32 -14.36 3.60
CA ILE A 154 -1.51 -13.60 3.21
C ILE A 154 -1.71 -12.39 4.13
N TYR A 155 -1.61 -12.58 5.45
CA TYR A 155 -1.77 -11.48 6.39
C TYR A 155 -0.64 -10.45 6.30
N LYS A 156 0.61 -10.89 6.10
CA LYS A 156 1.75 -10.00 5.83
C LYS A 156 1.51 -9.16 4.58
N ALA A 157 1.07 -9.79 3.48
CA ALA A 157 0.76 -9.09 2.24
C ALA A 157 -0.40 -8.09 2.42
N LYS A 158 -1.48 -8.48 3.09
CA LYS A 158 -2.62 -7.58 3.40
C LYS A 158 -2.18 -6.37 4.21
N ASN A 159 -1.34 -6.56 5.22
CA ASN A 159 -0.87 -5.50 6.13
C ASN A 159 -0.06 -4.39 5.44
N ILE A 160 0.32 -4.57 4.16
CA ILE A 160 0.96 -3.55 3.34
C ILE A 160 -0.07 -2.54 2.81
N PHE A 161 -1.34 -2.89 2.70
CA PHE A 161 -2.36 -2.01 2.13
C PHE A 161 -3.21 -1.37 3.24
N LEU A 162 -3.40 -0.04 3.15
CA LEU A 162 -4.24 0.74 4.07
C LEU A 162 -5.65 0.15 4.20
N LYS A 163 -6.22 -0.33 3.08
CA LYS A 163 -7.54 -0.96 3.04
C LYS A 163 -7.70 -2.11 4.04
N PHE A 164 -6.60 -2.79 4.37
CA PHE A 164 -6.60 -3.92 5.29
C PHE A 164 -5.88 -3.65 6.62
N SER A 165 -5.35 -2.44 6.84
CA SER A 165 -4.67 -2.11 8.11
C SER A 165 -5.66 -1.86 9.25
N GLY A 166 -6.88 -1.42 8.93
CA GLY A 166 -7.86 -1.03 9.94
C GLY A 166 -7.65 0.37 10.52
N GLU A 167 -6.62 1.09 10.07
CA GLU A 167 -6.41 2.48 10.41
C GLU A 167 -7.50 3.35 9.76
N LYS A 168 -8.14 4.19 10.57
CA LYS A 168 -9.22 5.06 10.12
C LYS A 168 -8.68 6.43 9.74
N ILE A 169 -9.28 7.03 8.72
CA ILE A 169 -9.03 8.41 8.35
C ILE A 169 -9.64 9.32 9.43
N ILE A 170 -8.80 10.18 10.01
CA ILE A 170 -9.22 11.29 10.88
C ILE A 170 -9.63 12.47 10.00
N GLU A 171 -8.78 12.83 9.04
CA GLU A 171 -9.03 13.95 8.12
C GLU A 171 -8.39 13.70 6.75
N SER A 172 -9.11 14.06 5.68
CA SER A 172 -8.60 14.07 4.31
C SER A 172 -8.30 15.49 3.87
N THR A 173 -7.13 15.68 3.25
CA THR A 173 -6.69 16.95 2.67
C THR A 173 -6.42 16.77 1.17
N LYS A 174 -6.20 17.88 0.45
CA LYS A 174 -5.79 17.84 -0.97
C LYS A 174 -4.47 17.11 -1.23
N PHE A 175 -3.67 16.86 -0.20
CA PHE A 175 -2.36 16.24 -0.31
C PHE A 175 -2.35 14.76 0.10
N GLY A 176 -3.38 14.32 0.83
CA GLY A 176 -3.41 13.03 1.49
C GLY A 176 -4.24 13.07 2.77
N ASP A 177 -4.24 11.96 3.48
CA ASP A 177 -5.06 11.70 4.65
C ASP A 177 -4.19 11.58 5.91
N VAL A 178 -4.71 12.10 7.02
CA VAL A 178 -4.21 11.80 8.37
C VAL A 178 -5.01 10.62 8.92
N LEU A 179 -4.30 9.63 9.44
CA LEU A 179 -4.84 8.37 9.91
C LEU A 179 -4.59 8.20 11.41
N VAL A 180 -5.50 7.51 12.09
CA VAL A 180 -5.28 7.05 13.46
C VAL A 180 -4.12 6.07 13.46
N LYS A 181 -3.10 6.33 14.29
CA LYS A 181 -2.02 5.38 14.55
C LYS A 181 -2.50 4.31 15.53
N ILE A 182 -2.73 3.10 15.04
CA ILE A 182 -3.13 1.95 15.89
C ILE A 182 -1.97 0.99 16.19
N TYR A 183 -0.84 1.17 15.52
CA TYR A 183 0.38 0.38 15.69
C TYR A 183 1.41 1.15 16.54
N GLN A 184 2.50 0.47 16.91
CA GLN A 184 3.59 1.11 17.65
C GLN A 184 4.21 2.27 16.87
N THR A 185 4.36 2.08 15.56
CA THR A 185 4.95 3.03 14.61
C THR A 185 3.88 3.73 13.79
N GLY A 186 4.14 4.99 13.41
CA GLY A 186 3.33 5.72 12.44
C GLY A 186 3.63 5.21 11.04
N ARG A 187 2.60 4.82 10.31
CA ARG A 187 2.77 4.23 8.97
C ARG A 187 2.60 5.28 7.89
N ILE A 188 3.48 5.23 6.91
CA ILE A 188 3.41 6.10 5.74
C ILE A 188 2.94 5.28 4.56
N TYR A 189 1.79 5.68 4.04
CA TYR A 189 1.18 5.12 2.85
C TYR A 189 1.34 6.08 1.68
N ILE A 190 1.48 5.51 0.48
CA ILE A 190 1.38 6.24 -0.78
C ILE A 190 0.32 5.54 -1.61
N ASN A 191 -0.75 6.26 -1.97
CA ASN A 191 -1.91 5.69 -2.67
C ASN A 191 -2.43 4.41 -1.98
N GLY A 192 -2.42 4.38 -0.65
CA GLY A 192 -2.87 3.24 0.14
C GLY A 192 -1.87 2.08 0.28
N VAL A 193 -0.63 2.21 -0.19
CA VAL A 193 0.43 1.21 -0.03
C VAL A 193 1.47 1.69 0.97
N LYS A 194 1.76 0.87 1.98
CA LYS A 194 2.74 1.17 3.02
C LYS A 194 4.14 1.16 2.41
N VAL A 195 4.87 2.26 2.62
CA VAL A 195 6.23 2.46 2.09
C VAL A 195 7.26 2.79 3.17
N ALA A 196 6.81 3.15 4.38
CA ALA A 196 7.68 3.40 5.52
C ALA A 196 6.92 3.27 6.84
N GLU A 197 7.67 3.12 7.91
CA GLU A 197 7.21 3.14 9.30
C GLU A 197 8.12 4.09 10.09
N GLU A 198 7.53 4.89 10.97
CA GLU A 198 8.23 5.91 11.76
C GLU A 198 7.89 5.73 13.24
N ASP A 199 8.90 5.38 14.04
CA ASP A 199 8.71 4.98 15.44
C ASP A 199 8.11 6.10 16.30
N ASN A 200 8.53 7.34 16.06
CA ASN A 200 8.16 8.49 16.89
C ASN A 200 7.10 9.41 16.26
N PHE A 201 6.38 8.92 15.24
CA PHE A 201 5.25 9.67 14.68
C PHE A 201 4.02 9.54 15.58
N LEU A 202 3.27 10.63 15.69
CA LEU A 202 1.96 10.68 16.32
C LEU A 202 0.89 10.04 15.44
N PHE A 203 0.97 10.26 14.12
CA PHE A 203 -0.03 9.80 13.16
C PHE A 203 0.53 8.81 12.15
N SER A 204 -0.38 8.03 11.57
CA SER A 204 -0.14 7.41 10.27
C SER A 204 -0.64 8.39 9.18
N CYS A 205 -0.07 8.34 7.98
CA CYS A 205 -0.43 9.26 6.90
C CYS A 205 -0.54 8.52 5.57
N ASN A 206 -1.52 8.89 4.75
CA ASN A 206 -1.64 8.41 3.37
C ASN A 206 -1.45 9.53 2.38
N ILE A 207 -0.39 9.48 1.59
CA ILE A 207 -0.08 10.47 0.57
C ILE A 207 -0.80 10.09 -0.73
N THR A 208 -1.71 10.94 -1.18
CA THR A 208 -2.43 10.77 -2.46
C THR A 208 -1.93 11.73 -3.54
N SER A 209 -1.24 12.82 -3.15
CA SER A 209 -0.65 13.80 -4.08
C SER A 209 0.88 13.64 -4.17
N LEU A 210 1.35 12.95 -5.22
CA LEU A 210 2.77 12.61 -5.36
C LEU A 210 3.63 13.80 -5.80
N THR A 211 4.79 13.98 -5.15
CA THR A 211 5.86 14.89 -5.61
C THR A 211 6.82 14.16 -6.55
N ASP A 212 7.61 14.89 -7.32
CA ASP A 212 8.62 14.27 -8.21
C ASP A 212 9.70 13.53 -7.42
N LYS A 213 10.03 13.99 -6.20
CA LYS A 213 10.90 13.27 -5.26
C LYS A 213 10.34 11.88 -4.94
N ILE A 214 9.05 11.81 -4.58
CA ILE A 214 8.37 10.55 -4.25
C ILE A 214 8.34 9.63 -5.48
N LYS A 215 7.94 10.15 -6.64
CA LYS A 215 7.89 9.36 -7.89
C LYS A 215 9.25 8.76 -8.23
N LYS A 216 10.34 9.54 -8.07
CA LYS A 216 11.70 9.09 -8.35
C LYS A 216 12.16 7.96 -7.43
N GLU A 217 11.78 7.99 -6.15
CA GLU A 217 12.12 6.91 -5.21
C GLU A 217 11.29 5.65 -5.46
N LEU A 218 10.00 5.79 -5.81
CA LEU A 218 9.14 4.64 -6.17
C LEU A 218 9.59 3.93 -7.45
N ASN A 219 10.13 4.67 -8.42
CA ASN A 219 10.62 4.11 -9.69
C ASN A 219 11.91 3.27 -9.55
N ARG A 220 12.50 3.17 -8.37
CA ARG A 220 13.73 2.38 -8.14
C ARG A 220 13.45 0.92 -7.77
N GLU A 221 12.23 0.42 -7.96
CA GLU A 221 11.75 -0.91 -7.53
C GLU A 221 11.90 -1.17 -6.01
N ARG A 222 12.15 -0.12 -5.22
CA ARG A 222 12.34 -0.23 -3.79
C ARG A 222 10.99 -0.37 -3.10
N THR A 223 10.90 -1.32 -2.18
CA THR A 223 9.74 -1.49 -1.29
C THR A 223 9.63 -0.39 -0.24
N ASN A 224 10.75 0.23 0.13
CA ASN A 224 10.81 1.28 1.13
C ASN A 224 11.24 2.62 0.55
N VAL A 225 10.57 3.69 0.99
CA VAL A 225 10.88 5.07 0.60
C VAL A 225 11.50 5.79 1.79
N GLY A 226 12.67 6.41 1.58
CA GLY A 226 13.36 7.14 2.64
C GLY A 226 12.59 8.38 3.10
N ARG A 227 12.66 8.68 4.41
CA ARG A 227 11.98 9.82 5.06
C ARG A 227 12.12 11.16 4.33
N ASN A 228 13.32 11.46 3.82
CA ASN A 228 13.59 12.69 3.07
C ASN A 228 12.72 12.87 1.81
N ALA A 229 12.18 11.80 1.24
CA ALA A 229 11.34 11.88 0.05
C ALA A 229 9.91 12.32 0.37
N TYR A 230 9.37 11.91 1.53
CA TYR A 230 7.96 12.11 1.86
C TYR A 230 7.70 13.13 2.99
N SER A 231 8.70 13.49 3.82
CA SER A 231 8.54 14.41 4.95
C SER A 231 7.86 15.73 4.56
N ASP A 232 8.30 16.36 3.46
CA ASP A 232 7.72 17.62 2.96
C ASP A 232 6.21 17.49 2.71
N ARG A 233 5.78 16.30 2.25
CA ARG A 233 4.39 16.03 1.91
C ARG A 233 3.56 15.69 3.14
N VAL A 234 4.09 14.91 4.08
CA VAL A 234 3.45 14.68 5.40
C VAL A 234 3.20 16.01 6.10
N LYS A 235 4.23 16.86 6.15
CA LYS A 235 4.13 18.21 6.68
C LYS A 235 3.05 19.04 5.98
N SER A 236 2.99 18.97 4.65
CA SER A 236 1.95 19.66 3.87
C SER A 236 0.52 19.17 4.20
N ILE A 237 0.34 17.88 4.46
CA ILE A 237 -0.94 17.30 4.90
C ILE A 237 -1.35 17.92 6.24
N LEU A 238 -0.46 17.90 7.24
CA LEU A 238 -0.74 18.44 8.58
C LEU A 238 -1.06 19.95 8.53
N LEU A 239 -0.32 20.73 7.75
CA LEU A 239 -0.57 22.17 7.56
C LEU A 239 -1.88 22.49 6.84
N ASN A 240 -2.51 21.50 6.19
CA ASN A 240 -3.80 21.67 5.52
C ASN A 240 -4.97 21.04 6.29
N CYS A 241 -4.69 20.42 7.44
CA CYS A 241 -5.72 19.95 8.34
C CYS A 241 -6.47 21.12 8.98
N LYS A 242 -7.75 20.93 9.27
CA LYS A 242 -8.65 21.91 9.88
C LYS A 242 -9.46 21.29 11.02
N SER A 243 -9.40 19.97 11.20
CA SER A 243 -10.13 19.29 12.26
C SER A 243 -9.60 19.66 13.62
N GLU A 244 -10.54 19.83 14.55
CA GLU A 244 -10.26 19.99 15.96
C GLU A 244 -9.55 18.76 16.53
N GLU A 245 -9.92 17.55 16.07
CA GLU A 245 -9.33 16.29 16.54
C GLU A 245 -7.82 16.21 16.28
N VAL A 246 -7.37 16.50 15.05
CA VAL A 246 -5.93 16.52 14.72
C VAL A 246 -5.20 17.59 15.53
N ALA A 247 -5.80 18.78 15.66
CA ALA A 247 -5.21 19.87 16.42
C ALA A 247 -5.10 19.55 17.93
N LYS A 248 -6.13 18.92 18.52
CA LYS A 248 -6.12 18.47 19.92
C LYS A 248 -5.01 17.46 20.17
N LEU A 249 -4.90 16.43 19.33
CA LEU A 249 -3.87 15.40 19.46
C LEU A 249 -2.45 16.00 19.35
N LEU A 250 -2.22 16.91 18.39
CA LEU A 250 -0.93 17.61 18.26
C LEU A 250 -0.61 18.45 19.51
N VAL A 251 -1.58 19.20 20.03
CA VAL A 251 -1.39 20.06 21.20
C VAL A 251 -1.25 19.26 22.50
N GLU A 252 -1.97 18.16 22.66
CA GLU A 252 -1.76 17.25 23.78
C GLU A 252 -0.34 16.70 23.77
N SER A 253 0.18 16.34 22.59
CA SER A 253 1.56 15.92 22.45
C SER A 253 2.57 17.05 22.68
N LEU A 254 2.24 18.32 22.39
CA LEU A 254 3.09 19.47 22.74
C LEU A 254 3.30 19.62 24.25
N LYS A 255 2.35 19.20 25.09
CA LYS A 255 2.52 19.22 26.56
C LYS A 255 3.67 18.34 27.03
N GLU A 256 4.04 17.33 26.23
CA GLU A 256 5.16 16.44 26.54
C GLU A 256 6.53 17.04 26.22
N TYR A 257 6.60 18.29 25.71
CA TYR A 257 7.84 18.98 25.34
C TYR A 257 8.90 18.94 26.44
N SER A 258 8.53 19.28 27.68
CA SER A 258 9.46 19.29 28.83
C SER A 258 9.92 17.90 29.27
N SER A 259 9.27 16.83 28.81
CA SER A 259 9.61 15.44 29.15
C SER A 259 10.54 14.77 28.13
N GLY A 260 10.88 15.46 27.03
CA GLY A 260 11.71 14.91 25.95
C GLY A 260 11.04 13.81 25.12
N LYS A 261 9.71 13.59 25.28
CA LYS A 261 8.93 12.58 24.54
C LYS A 261 8.21 13.14 23.31
N MET A 262 8.65 14.30 22.85
CA MET A 262 8.05 15.03 21.74
C MET A 262 8.01 14.19 20.47
N LYS A 263 6.87 14.21 19.78
CA LYS A 263 6.68 13.51 18.52
C LYS A 263 7.34 14.24 17.37
N ASP A 264 7.81 13.47 16.41
CA ASP A 264 8.67 13.97 15.34
C ASP A 264 8.00 15.03 14.47
N GLU A 265 6.69 14.94 14.27
CA GLU A 265 5.91 15.93 13.52
C GLU A 265 5.91 17.30 14.18
N LEU A 266 6.07 17.33 15.51
CA LEU A 266 6.14 18.58 16.26
C LEU A 266 7.51 19.26 16.11
N ASN A 267 8.55 18.59 15.60
CA ASN A 267 9.82 19.28 15.29
C ASN A 267 9.65 20.36 14.20
N TRP A 268 8.54 20.33 13.45
CA TRP A 268 8.17 21.36 12.49
C TRP A 268 7.38 22.49 13.19
N ILE A 269 8.03 23.63 13.43
CA ILE A 269 7.47 24.79 14.14
C ILE A 269 6.13 25.25 13.53
N ASP A 270 6.04 25.24 12.21
CA ASP A 270 4.82 25.62 11.50
C ASP A 270 3.66 24.64 11.73
N VAL A 271 3.93 23.35 11.96
CA VAL A 271 2.89 22.39 12.38
C VAL A 271 2.41 22.70 13.79
N GLN A 272 3.32 23.07 14.71
CA GLN A 272 2.95 23.49 16.06
C GLN A 272 2.05 24.74 16.02
N GLU A 273 2.48 25.78 15.30
CA GLU A 273 1.71 27.02 15.16
C GLU A 273 0.33 26.77 14.55
N HIS A 274 0.25 25.91 13.54
CA HIS A 274 -0.99 25.59 12.87
C HIS A 274 -1.99 24.91 13.81
N ALA A 275 -1.54 23.91 14.59
CA ALA A 275 -2.38 23.23 15.57
C ALA A 275 -2.91 24.20 16.65
N VAL A 276 -2.03 25.06 17.18
CA VAL A 276 -2.39 26.08 18.17
C VAL A 276 -3.40 27.09 17.61
N LYS A 277 -3.22 27.55 16.36
CA LYS A 277 -4.15 28.48 15.69
C LYS A 277 -5.53 27.87 15.52
N ILE A 278 -5.63 26.58 15.17
CA ILE A 278 -6.92 25.88 15.08
C ILE A 278 -7.60 25.83 16.44
N LEU A 279 -6.90 25.40 17.50
CA LEU A 279 -7.50 25.32 18.83
C LEU A 279 -7.91 26.69 19.38
N ASN A 280 -7.09 27.72 19.22
CA ASN A 280 -7.43 29.07 19.70
C ASN A 280 -8.62 29.68 18.94
N ALA A 281 -8.89 29.23 17.71
CA ALA A 281 -10.07 29.65 16.96
C ALA A 281 -11.36 28.97 17.46
N ILE A 282 -11.25 27.80 18.10
CA ILE A 282 -12.39 26.97 18.54
C ILE A 282 -12.64 27.13 20.04
N GLU A 283 -11.59 27.23 20.84
CA GLU A 283 -11.60 27.27 22.28
C GLU A 283 -10.92 28.55 22.80
N LYS A 284 -11.33 29.02 23.98
CA LYS A 284 -10.65 30.13 24.68
C LYS A 284 -9.47 29.58 25.46
N VAL A 285 -8.34 29.41 24.79
CA VAL A 285 -7.12 28.82 25.36
C VAL A 285 -5.95 29.81 25.34
N VAL A 286 -5.10 29.74 26.36
CA VAL A 286 -3.83 30.49 26.42
C VAL A 286 -2.72 29.46 26.54
N PHE A 287 -1.76 29.53 25.61
CA PHE A 287 -0.59 28.67 25.60
C PHE A 287 0.55 29.37 26.33
N LEU A 288 1.06 28.74 27.38
CA LEU A 288 2.17 29.25 28.19
C LEU A 288 3.28 28.20 28.22
N THR A 289 4.52 28.64 28.11
CA THR A 289 5.67 27.81 28.44
C THR A 289 5.78 27.61 29.96
N SER A 290 6.49 26.58 30.40
CA SER A 290 6.74 26.34 31.83
C SER A 290 7.39 27.54 32.53
N GLU A 291 8.22 28.30 31.81
CA GLU A 291 8.87 29.51 32.32
C GLU A 291 7.89 30.67 32.49
N GLU A 292 6.93 30.82 31.58
CA GLU A 292 5.88 31.86 31.65
C GLU A 292 4.79 31.55 32.68
N LEU A 293 4.60 30.27 33.01
CA LEU A 293 3.63 29.84 34.02
C LEU A 293 4.06 30.19 35.45
N ILE A 294 5.37 30.14 35.75
CA ILE A 294 5.92 30.40 37.09
C ILE A 294 5.57 31.81 37.61
N PRO A 295 5.74 32.89 36.84
CA PRO A 295 5.27 34.24 37.22
C PRO A 295 3.75 34.34 37.42
N PHE A 296 2.96 33.53 36.72
CA PHE A 296 1.50 33.55 36.80
C PHE A 296 1.00 32.90 38.10
N LEU A 297 1.54 31.73 38.45
CA LEU A 297 1.17 31.00 39.67
C LEU A 297 1.60 31.73 40.95
N SER A 298 2.78 32.35 40.94
CA SER A 298 3.28 33.15 42.07
C SER A 298 2.44 34.42 42.36
N LYS A 299 1.72 34.95 41.37
CA LYS A 299 0.79 36.07 41.57
C LYS A 299 -0.57 35.64 42.12
N VAL A 300 -1.04 34.43 41.79
CA VAL A 300 -2.32 33.90 42.30
C VAL A 300 -2.18 33.38 43.75
N ALA A 301 -1.02 32.87 44.13
CA ALA A 301 -0.75 32.44 45.51
C ALA A 301 -0.59 33.61 46.51
N ASN A 302 -0.43 34.84 46.00
CA ASN A 302 -0.28 36.07 46.79
C ASN A 302 -1.51 37.00 46.71
N ALA A 303 -2.65 36.49 46.22
CA ALA A 303 -3.94 37.16 46.19
C ALA A 303 -4.94 36.43 47.10
#